data_AF-A0A9X4YE10-F1
#
_entry.id   AF-A0A9X4YE10-F1
#
_cell.length_a   1.000
_cell.length_b   1.000
_cell.length_c   1.000
_cell.angle_alpha   90.00
_cell.angle_beta   90.00
_cell.angle_gamma   90.00
#
_symmetry.space_group_name_H-M   'P 1'
#
loop_
_entity.id
_entity.type
_entity.pdbx_description
1 polymer ?
#
loop_
_entity_poly.entity_id
_entity_poly.type
_entity_poly.pdbx_seq_one_letter_code
_entity_poly.pdbx_strand_id
1 'polypeptide(L)'
;MSIIRKTLLTSVGAMMGAAAFVATAAPVTYDGIEFPEGDISFADEVIDYNPSFSGGNVPTDPNYMDPGEAVGAPDYSSPNGSVSLGSGGLLALRFTDNSLTNSGDGNDDLHIFEIGPDVEDTFVAVRPTVETYNLLSPGYTAQLDGFFSVGSVSGSTSSIDIDSVFAGFASGALQFDAVQLIDDPDEGDRGANPTVGADIDAVGAIASAPPVNRVPEPASLVLLAGGLLAGGAFRRLVG
;
A
#
# COMPACT_ATOMS: atom_id res chain seq x y z
N MET A 1 64.54 39.69 32.96
CA MET A 1 63.61 38.86 33.76
C MET A 1 62.18 39.13 33.28
N SER A 2 61.66 38.34 32.34
CA SER A 2 60.22 38.07 32.19
C SER A 2 60.05 37.02 31.10
N ILE A 3 59.52 35.86 31.51
CA ILE A 3 59.31 34.67 30.68
C ILE A 3 57.87 34.75 30.19
N ILE A 4 57.65 34.92 28.88
CA ILE A 4 56.31 34.85 28.29
C ILE A 4 56.09 33.40 27.83
N ARG A 5 55.29 32.66 28.60
CA ARG A 5 54.82 31.31 28.25
C ARG A 5 53.70 31.43 27.21
N LYS A 6 53.87 30.82 26.04
CA LYS A 6 52.78 30.58 25.08
C LYS A 6 51.95 29.39 25.57
N THR A 7 50.74 29.64 26.03
CA THR A 7 49.76 28.59 26.34
C THR A 7 49.01 28.26 25.06
N LEU A 8 49.15 27.02 24.58
CA LEU A 8 48.39 26.47 23.46
C LEU A 8 47.01 26.07 23.99
N LEU A 9 45.94 26.70 23.51
CA LEU A 9 44.57 26.30 23.79
C LEU A 9 44.16 25.23 22.77
N THR A 10 44.07 23.97 23.20
CA THR A 10 43.40 22.90 22.45
C THR A 10 41.91 22.98 22.71
N SER A 11 41.15 23.52 21.75
CA SER A 11 39.68 23.47 21.75
C SER A 11 39.23 22.05 21.35
N VAL A 12 38.77 21.27 22.31
CA VAL A 12 38.03 20.03 22.05
C VAL A 12 36.59 20.44 21.73
N GLY A 13 36.23 20.38 20.45
CA GLY A 13 34.84 20.56 20.01
C GLY A 13 34.02 19.33 20.42
N ALA A 14 33.07 19.51 21.33
CA ALA A 14 32.07 18.49 21.63
C ALA A 14 31.07 18.43 20.48
N MET A 15 31.17 17.42 19.62
CA MET A 15 30.08 17.04 18.73
C MET A 15 28.98 16.39 19.57
N MET A 16 27.93 17.14 19.88
CA MET A 16 26.66 16.55 20.30
C MET A 16 26.01 15.92 19.07
N GLY A 17 26.10 14.60 18.94
CA GLY A 17 25.28 13.84 18.00
C GLY A 17 23.84 13.85 18.50
N ALA A 18 22.93 14.41 17.70
CA ALA A 18 21.50 14.23 17.92
C ALA A 18 21.16 12.79 17.54
N ALA A 19 20.88 11.93 18.52
CA ALA A 19 20.23 10.66 18.27
C ALA A 19 18.76 10.95 17.95
N ALA A 20 18.35 10.73 16.69
CA ALA A 20 16.94 10.71 16.35
C ALA A 20 16.33 9.45 16.96
N PHE A 21 15.46 9.63 17.95
CA PHE A 21 14.61 8.55 18.44
C PHE A 21 13.48 8.38 17.42
N VAL A 22 13.44 7.24 16.74
CA VAL A 22 12.25 6.83 16.00
C VAL A 22 11.24 6.38 17.06
N ALA A 23 10.20 7.17 17.26
CA ALA A 23 9.06 6.72 18.06
C ALA A 23 8.34 5.65 17.25
N THR A 24 8.44 4.39 17.67
CA THR A 24 7.59 3.32 17.15
C THR A 24 6.17 3.60 17.64
N ALA A 25 5.19 3.55 16.74
CA ALA A 25 3.79 3.61 17.14
C ALA A 25 3.45 2.44 18.08
N ALA A 26 2.44 2.62 18.93
CA ALA A 26 2.01 1.57 19.84
C ALA A 26 1.15 0.55 19.07
N PRO A 27 1.30 -0.76 19.31
CA PRO A 27 0.43 -1.75 18.70
C PRO A 27 -1.05 -1.46 19.02
N VAL A 28 -1.91 -1.70 18.04
CA VAL A 28 -3.37 -1.61 18.18
C VAL A 28 -4.00 -2.95 17.79
N THR A 29 -5.21 -3.21 18.27
CA THR A 29 -5.93 -4.44 17.95
C THR A 29 -7.34 -4.10 17.48
N TYR A 30 -7.71 -4.61 16.31
CA TYR A 30 -9.05 -4.50 15.73
C TYR A 30 -9.57 -5.92 15.50
N ASP A 31 -10.75 -6.24 16.04
CA ASP A 31 -11.40 -7.55 15.95
C ASP A 31 -10.51 -8.78 16.22
N GLY A 32 -9.53 -8.61 17.12
CA GLY A 32 -8.61 -9.67 17.53
C GLY A 32 -7.33 -9.77 16.70
N ILE A 33 -7.17 -8.92 15.67
CA ILE A 33 -5.97 -8.81 14.85
C ILE A 33 -5.09 -7.67 15.37
N GLU A 34 -3.85 -8.00 15.74
CA GLU A 34 -2.87 -7.02 16.21
C GLU A 34 -2.10 -6.42 15.02
N PHE A 35 -2.01 -5.10 14.99
CA PHE A 35 -1.15 -4.34 14.08
C PHE A 35 0.01 -3.76 14.88
N PRO A 36 1.22 -4.32 14.76
CA PRO A 36 2.37 -3.91 15.58
C PRO A 36 2.75 -2.44 15.45
N GLU A 37 2.54 -1.86 14.27
CA GLU A 37 2.83 -0.46 13.97
C GLU A 37 1.64 0.47 14.23
N GLY A 38 0.53 -0.02 14.79
CA GLY A 38 -0.62 0.81 15.12
C GLY A 38 -1.45 1.19 13.89
N ASP A 39 -2.18 2.31 13.98
CA ASP A 39 -3.07 2.78 12.91
C ASP A 39 -2.35 3.17 11.61
N ILE A 40 -1.01 3.32 11.63
CA ILE A 40 -0.22 3.56 10.41
C ILE A 40 -0.18 2.32 9.49
N SER A 41 -0.62 1.15 9.98
CA SER A 41 -0.64 -0.07 9.17
C SER A 41 -1.68 -0.03 8.04
N PHE A 42 -2.61 0.91 8.04
CA PHE A 42 -3.77 0.92 7.15
C PHE A 42 -3.54 1.71 5.86
N ALA A 43 -4.21 1.28 4.78
CA ALA A 43 -4.21 2.03 3.53
C ALA A 43 -4.89 3.40 3.72
N ASP A 44 -4.40 4.44 3.04
CA ASP A 44 -4.67 5.84 3.36
C ASP A 44 -5.01 6.70 2.11
N GLU A 45 -4.93 6.13 0.91
CA GLU A 45 -5.28 6.79 -0.36
C GLU A 45 -6.02 5.84 -1.31
N VAL A 46 -7.17 6.30 -1.84
CA VAL A 46 -7.89 5.58 -2.91
C VAL A 46 -7.19 5.84 -4.25
N ILE A 47 -6.77 4.76 -4.92
CA ILE A 47 -6.19 4.81 -6.27
C ILE A 47 -7.28 4.73 -7.33
N ASP A 48 -8.19 3.77 -7.17
CA ASP A 48 -9.28 3.52 -8.11
C ASP A 48 -10.48 2.92 -7.37
N TYR A 49 -11.67 3.28 -7.83
CA TYR A 49 -12.93 2.70 -7.39
C TYR A 49 -13.85 2.62 -8.59
N ASN A 50 -14.19 1.39 -8.98
CA ASN A 50 -15.06 1.13 -10.12
C ASN A 50 -16.04 0.01 -9.76
N PRO A 51 -17.24 0.35 -9.25
CA PRO A 51 -18.20 -0.68 -8.88
C PRO A 51 -18.81 -1.43 -10.07
N SER A 52 -18.57 -0.95 -11.29
CA SER A 52 -19.02 -1.57 -12.53
C SER A 52 -17.90 -2.31 -13.26
N PHE A 53 -16.76 -2.58 -12.62
CA PHE A 53 -15.54 -3.06 -13.26
C PHE A 53 -15.77 -4.31 -14.13
N SER A 54 -16.42 -5.34 -13.60
CA SER A 54 -16.76 -6.57 -14.34
C SER A 54 -18.17 -6.55 -14.95
N GLY A 55 -18.89 -5.43 -14.84
CA GLY A 55 -20.22 -5.24 -15.43
C GLY A 55 -21.40 -5.86 -14.66
N GLY A 56 -21.20 -6.24 -13.39
CA GLY A 56 -22.28 -6.70 -12.51
C GLY A 56 -23.14 -5.56 -11.95
N ASN A 57 -23.98 -5.90 -10.97
CA ASN A 57 -24.81 -4.91 -10.29
C ASN A 57 -23.95 -3.97 -9.44
N VAL A 58 -24.30 -2.68 -9.44
CA VAL A 58 -23.60 -1.66 -8.64
C VAL A 58 -24.39 -1.33 -7.38
N PRO A 59 -23.72 -0.89 -6.30
CA PRO A 59 -24.38 -0.41 -5.08
C PRO A 59 -25.28 0.79 -5.38
N THR A 60 -26.35 0.93 -4.60
CA THR A 60 -27.34 2.02 -4.78
C THR A 60 -27.65 2.78 -3.50
N ASP A 61 -27.18 2.33 -2.33
CA ASP A 61 -27.30 3.09 -1.09
C ASP A 61 -26.13 4.08 -0.96
N PRO A 62 -26.40 5.40 -0.91
CA PRO A 62 -25.36 6.42 -0.87
C PRO A 62 -24.49 6.39 0.39
N ASN A 63 -24.87 5.70 1.47
CA ASN A 63 -24.01 5.56 2.65
C ASN A 63 -22.81 4.62 2.41
N TYR A 64 -22.86 3.79 1.36
CA TYR A 64 -21.88 2.73 1.07
C TYR A 64 -21.19 2.92 -0.29
N MET A 65 -21.21 4.13 -0.83
CA MET A 65 -20.69 4.44 -2.18
C MET A 65 -19.47 5.37 -2.15
N ASP A 66 -19.03 5.80 -0.97
CA ASP A 66 -17.83 6.63 -0.83
C ASP A 66 -16.61 5.74 -0.59
N PRO A 67 -15.68 5.61 -1.56
CA PRO A 67 -14.48 4.79 -1.36
C PRO A 67 -13.53 5.36 -0.31
N GLY A 68 -13.73 6.61 0.13
CA GLY A 68 -13.00 7.18 1.27
C GLY A 68 -13.34 6.53 2.61
N GLU A 69 -14.42 5.76 2.69
CA GLU A 69 -14.79 5.01 3.90
C GLU A 69 -13.95 3.73 4.07
N ALA A 70 -13.12 3.35 3.08
CA ALA A 70 -12.24 2.18 3.15
C ALA A 70 -10.77 2.51 3.52
N VAL A 71 -10.46 3.77 3.82
CA VAL A 71 -9.11 4.22 4.17
C VAL A 71 -9.00 4.56 5.65
N GLY A 72 -7.84 4.28 6.23
CA GLY A 72 -7.59 4.39 7.67
C GLY A 72 -7.91 3.10 8.42
N ALA A 73 -7.85 3.19 9.75
CA ALA A 73 -8.23 2.09 10.63
C ALA A 73 -9.74 1.86 10.58
N PRO A 74 -10.22 0.61 10.79
CA PRO A 74 -11.63 0.27 10.71
C PRO A 74 -12.45 1.10 11.69
N ASP A 75 -13.50 1.73 11.20
CA ASP A 75 -14.33 2.65 11.97
C ASP A 75 -15.84 2.46 11.74
N TYR A 76 -16.24 1.36 11.08
CA TYR A 76 -17.62 1.05 10.78
C TYR A 76 -18.57 1.29 11.95
N SER A 77 -19.52 2.19 11.72
CA SER A 77 -20.60 2.51 12.64
C SER A 77 -21.89 2.67 11.85
N SER A 78 -22.66 1.58 11.81
CA SER A 78 -23.86 1.48 10.98
C SER A 78 -24.72 2.76 10.97
N PRO A 79 -24.99 3.34 9.79
CA PRO A 79 -24.75 2.79 8.45
C PRO A 79 -23.46 3.28 7.73
N ASN A 80 -22.51 3.92 8.41
CA ASN A 80 -21.31 4.52 7.78
C ASN A 80 -20.02 3.77 8.15
N GLY A 81 -18.90 4.09 7.50
CA GLY A 81 -17.59 3.46 7.70
C GLY A 81 -17.40 2.19 6.88
N SER A 82 -18.03 2.10 5.71
CA SER A 82 -17.68 1.06 4.71
C SER A 82 -18.11 1.45 3.29
N VAL A 83 -17.51 0.83 2.29
CA VAL A 83 -17.85 0.97 0.86
C VAL A 83 -18.18 -0.38 0.24
N SER A 84 -19.32 -0.47 -0.44
CA SER A 84 -19.68 -1.65 -1.23
C SER A 84 -18.92 -1.66 -2.56
N LEU A 85 -18.33 -2.80 -2.91
CA LEU A 85 -17.60 -2.94 -4.16
C LEU A 85 -18.52 -2.99 -5.38
N GLY A 86 -19.72 -3.53 -5.28
CA GLY A 86 -20.48 -3.96 -6.45
C GLY A 86 -20.08 -5.37 -6.89
N SER A 87 -21.01 -6.07 -7.54
CA SER A 87 -20.76 -7.42 -8.04
C SER A 87 -19.70 -7.39 -9.14
N GLY A 88 -18.52 -7.93 -8.86
CA GLY A 88 -17.38 -7.82 -9.76
C GLY A 88 -16.70 -6.44 -9.78
N GLY A 89 -16.98 -5.59 -8.80
CA GLY A 89 -16.42 -4.25 -8.69
C GLY A 89 -14.98 -4.24 -8.19
N LEU A 90 -14.29 -3.12 -8.43
CA LEU A 90 -12.87 -2.95 -8.12
C LEU A 90 -12.67 -1.81 -7.12
N LEU A 91 -11.82 -2.05 -6.12
CA LEU A 91 -11.24 -1.04 -5.25
C LEU A 91 -9.73 -1.23 -5.19
N ALA A 92 -8.97 -0.16 -5.43
CA ALA A 92 -7.53 -0.14 -5.25
C ALA A 92 -7.15 0.93 -4.22
N LEU A 93 -6.44 0.52 -3.18
CA LEU A 93 -6.02 1.36 -2.07
C LEU A 93 -4.50 1.39 -1.98
N ARG A 94 -3.96 2.49 -1.49
CA ARG A 94 -2.52 2.73 -1.36
C ARG A 94 -2.12 2.86 0.09
N PHE A 95 -0.86 2.49 0.35
CA PHE A 95 -0.12 2.79 1.57
C PHE A 95 0.82 3.97 1.28
N THR A 96 0.55 5.17 1.83
CA THR A 96 1.37 6.37 1.59
C THR A 96 2.34 6.70 2.72
N ASP A 97 2.01 6.34 3.96
CA ASP A 97 2.88 6.50 5.13
C ASP A 97 3.38 5.18 5.73
N ASN A 98 3.00 4.04 5.14
CA ASN A 98 3.59 2.72 5.35
C ASN A 98 3.72 1.93 4.02
N SER A 99 4.05 0.64 4.13
CA SER A 99 3.96 -0.33 3.03
C SER A 99 3.67 -1.72 3.57
N LEU A 100 3.06 -2.57 2.74
CA LEU A 100 2.90 -4.00 3.02
C LEU A 100 4.23 -4.71 2.73
N THR A 101 4.63 -5.62 3.62
CA THR A 101 5.79 -6.50 3.42
C THR A 101 5.42 -7.95 3.70
N ASN A 102 6.21 -8.88 3.18
CA ASN A 102 6.12 -10.29 3.56
C ASN A 102 6.76 -10.53 4.95
N SER A 103 6.15 -11.40 5.75
CA SER A 103 6.62 -11.82 7.07
C SER A 103 7.76 -12.83 7.00
N GLY A 104 7.88 -13.55 5.88
CA GLY A 104 8.88 -14.58 5.62
C GLY A 104 8.57 -15.92 6.29
N ASP A 105 7.36 -16.10 6.81
CA ASP A 105 6.90 -17.36 7.39
C ASP A 105 5.47 -17.73 6.93
N GLY A 106 4.61 -18.23 7.81
CA GLY A 106 3.24 -18.64 7.46
C GLY A 106 2.19 -17.88 8.27
N ASN A 107 2.59 -16.73 8.81
CA ASN A 107 1.67 -15.79 9.46
C ASN A 107 1.04 -14.89 8.39
N ASP A 108 -0.13 -14.36 8.72
CA ASP A 108 -0.82 -13.41 7.85
C ASP A 108 -0.06 -12.08 7.75
N ASP A 109 -0.05 -11.52 6.54
CA ASP A 109 0.65 -10.26 6.22
C ASP A 109 -0.31 -9.11 5.98
N LEU A 110 -1.50 -9.42 5.47
CA LEU A 110 -2.54 -8.48 5.06
C LEU A 110 -3.88 -8.88 5.70
N HIS A 111 -4.66 -7.89 6.09
CA HIS A 111 -6.01 -8.10 6.61
C HIS A 111 -7.02 -7.18 5.93
N ILE A 112 -8.18 -7.72 5.60
CA ILE A 112 -9.30 -7.01 4.99
C ILE A 112 -10.45 -7.02 5.99
N PHE A 113 -10.88 -5.84 6.40
CA PHE A 113 -12.08 -5.63 7.22
C PHE A 113 -13.28 -5.47 6.29
N GLU A 114 -14.22 -6.41 6.42
CA GLU A 114 -15.45 -6.45 5.67
C GLU A 114 -16.64 -6.50 6.64
N ILE A 115 -17.69 -5.79 6.27
CA ILE A 115 -18.92 -5.67 7.05
C ILE A 115 -20.03 -6.47 6.38
N GLY A 116 -20.98 -6.93 7.19
CA GLY A 116 -22.17 -7.57 6.68
C GLY A 116 -22.12 -9.10 6.80
N PRO A 117 -23.28 -9.76 6.63
CA PRO A 117 -23.43 -11.19 6.81
C PRO A 117 -23.21 -11.99 5.51
N ASP A 118 -23.17 -11.31 4.37
CA ASP A 118 -23.03 -11.95 3.08
C ASP A 118 -21.58 -12.42 2.91
N VAL A 119 -21.43 -13.54 2.21
CA VAL A 119 -20.16 -14.25 2.07
C VAL A 119 -19.88 -14.27 0.58
N GLU A 120 -19.00 -13.36 0.16
CA GLU A 120 -18.69 -13.08 -1.24
C GLU A 120 -17.18 -13.15 -1.42
N ASP A 121 -16.70 -14.07 -2.25
CA ASP A 121 -15.28 -14.20 -2.51
C ASP A 121 -14.74 -12.87 -3.09
N THR A 122 -13.62 -12.38 -2.55
CA THR A 122 -12.93 -11.18 -3.06
C THR A 122 -11.51 -11.56 -3.47
N PHE A 123 -11.18 -11.34 -4.74
CA PHE A 123 -9.82 -11.51 -5.26
C PHE A 123 -8.91 -10.40 -4.78
N VAL A 124 -7.71 -10.76 -4.33
CA VAL A 124 -6.74 -9.80 -3.77
C VAL A 124 -5.45 -9.82 -4.60
N ALA A 125 -4.95 -8.63 -4.90
CA ALA A 125 -3.68 -8.43 -5.56
C ALA A 125 -2.91 -7.26 -4.94
N VAL A 126 -1.58 -7.27 -5.08
CA VAL A 126 -0.68 -6.28 -4.48
C VAL A 126 0.23 -5.64 -5.52
N ARG A 127 0.49 -4.33 -5.41
CA ARG A 127 1.36 -3.61 -6.34
C ARG A 127 2.79 -3.57 -5.80
N PRO A 128 3.76 -4.19 -6.47
CA PRO A 128 5.13 -4.22 -5.98
C PRO A 128 5.84 -2.89 -6.24
N THR A 129 6.85 -2.60 -5.43
CA THR A 129 7.90 -1.64 -5.79
C THR A 129 8.68 -2.12 -7.03
N VAL A 130 9.51 -1.24 -7.61
CA VAL A 130 10.39 -1.63 -8.73
C VAL A 130 11.38 -2.71 -8.29
N GLU A 131 11.92 -2.59 -7.08
CA GLU A 131 12.81 -3.57 -6.47
C GLU A 131 12.13 -4.93 -6.31
N THR A 132 10.93 -4.94 -5.72
CA THR A 132 10.13 -6.16 -5.55
C THR A 132 9.71 -6.76 -6.89
N TYR A 133 9.33 -5.93 -7.87
CA TYR A 133 9.01 -6.40 -9.22
C TYR A 133 10.21 -7.14 -9.85
N ASN A 134 11.42 -6.57 -9.74
CA ASN A 134 12.62 -7.21 -10.28
C ASN A 134 12.94 -8.54 -9.60
N LEU A 135 12.65 -8.67 -8.29
CA LEU A 135 12.78 -9.91 -7.55
C LEU A 135 11.75 -10.97 -7.98
N LEU A 136 10.51 -10.56 -8.24
CA LEU A 136 9.40 -11.47 -8.56
C LEU A 136 9.34 -11.88 -10.04
N SER A 137 9.62 -10.96 -10.97
CA SER A 137 9.45 -11.15 -12.42
C SER A 137 10.14 -12.39 -13.05
N PRO A 138 11.23 -12.96 -12.51
CA PRO A 138 11.79 -14.20 -13.04
C PRO A 138 10.93 -15.44 -12.80
N GLY A 139 10.06 -15.43 -11.78
CA GLY A 139 9.29 -16.59 -11.33
C GLY A 139 7.78 -16.36 -11.23
N TYR A 140 7.35 -15.10 -11.21
CA TYR A 140 5.96 -14.69 -11.02
C TYR A 140 5.52 -13.76 -12.14
N THR A 141 4.25 -13.82 -12.49
CA THR A 141 3.66 -13.01 -13.56
C THR A 141 2.71 -11.99 -12.97
N ALA A 142 2.98 -10.71 -13.22
CA ALA A 142 2.05 -9.63 -12.90
C ALA A 142 0.82 -9.70 -13.80
N GLN A 143 -0.30 -9.21 -13.28
CA GLN A 143 -1.48 -8.88 -14.06
C GLN A 143 -1.18 -7.72 -15.03
N LEU A 144 -2.12 -7.44 -15.94
CA LEU A 144 -1.92 -6.41 -16.98
C LEU A 144 -1.71 -5.00 -16.40
N ASP A 145 -2.27 -4.73 -15.23
CA ASP A 145 -2.14 -3.47 -14.49
C ASP A 145 -0.88 -3.40 -13.59
N GLY A 146 -0.07 -4.46 -13.57
CA GLY A 146 1.18 -4.56 -12.82
C GLY A 146 1.03 -5.07 -11.38
N PHE A 147 -0.19 -5.36 -10.91
CA PHE A 147 -0.40 -6.00 -9.61
C PHE A 147 -0.12 -7.51 -9.68
N PHE A 148 0.27 -8.13 -8.57
CA PHE A 148 0.42 -9.58 -8.45
C PHE A 148 -0.70 -10.13 -7.58
N SER A 149 -1.43 -11.12 -8.08
CA SER A 149 -2.47 -11.80 -7.29
C SER A 149 -1.85 -12.57 -6.13
N VAL A 150 -2.48 -12.46 -4.95
CA VAL A 150 -2.07 -13.12 -3.71
C VAL A 150 -3.14 -14.07 -3.15
N GLY A 151 -4.20 -14.33 -3.93
CA GLY A 151 -5.28 -15.24 -3.57
C GLY A 151 -6.65 -14.54 -3.54
N SER A 152 -7.56 -15.12 -2.77
CA SER A 152 -8.88 -14.57 -2.47
C SER A 152 -9.20 -14.76 -0.99
N VAL A 153 -10.09 -13.93 -0.47
CA VAL A 153 -10.74 -14.11 0.83
C VAL A 153 -12.19 -14.50 0.60
N SER A 154 -12.70 -15.45 1.38
CA SER A 154 -14.01 -16.05 1.11
C SER A 154 -15.18 -15.28 1.75
N GLY A 155 -15.21 -13.96 1.59
CA GLY A 155 -16.11 -13.04 2.30
C GLY A 155 -15.88 -13.00 3.81
N SER A 156 -16.46 -12.00 4.47
CA SER A 156 -16.20 -11.64 5.88
C SER A 156 -14.76 -11.17 6.12
N THR A 157 -14.58 -10.42 7.21
CA THR A 157 -13.27 -9.96 7.69
C THR A 157 -12.25 -11.12 7.72
N SER A 158 -11.15 -11.01 6.97
CA SER A 158 -10.25 -12.11 6.65
C SER A 158 -8.81 -11.67 6.35
N SER A 159 -7.87 -12.61 6.50
CA SER A 159 -6.43 -12.38 6.35
C SER A 159 -5.80 -13.14 5.19
N ILE A 160 -4.66 -12.65 4.70
CA ILE A 160 -3.82 -13.31 3.69
C ILE A 160 -2.37 -13.38 4.15
N ASP A 161 -1.80 -14.58 4.11
CA ASP A 161 -0.37 -14.89 4.07
C ASP A 161 0.13 -14.80 2.61
N ILE A 162 0.92 -13.77 2.30
CA ILE A 162 1.47 -13.56 0.95
C ILE A 162 2.73 -14.40 0.69
N ASP A 163 3.39 -14.90 1.74
CA ASP A 163 4.51 -15.84 1.62
C ASP A 163 4.05 -17.21 1.10
N SER A 164 2.77 -17.56 1.31
CA SER A 164 2.13 -18.73 0.68
C SER A 164 2.18 -18.70 -0.86
N VAL A 165 2.21 -17.49 -1.44
CA VAL A 165 2.35 -17.25 -2.89
C VAL A 165 3.82 -16.98 -3.24
N PHE A 166 4.45 -16.05 -2.52
CA PHE A 166 5.83 -15.62 -2.74
C PHE A 166 6.83 -16.35 -1.83
N ALA A 167 6.93 -17.67 -1.98
CA ALA A 167 7.80 -18.47 -1.12
C ALA A 167 9.30 -18.21 -1.34
N GLY A 168 10.08 -18.33 -0.26
CA GLY A 168 11.55 -18.33 -0.30
C GLY A 168 12.21 -16.96 -0.18
N PHE A 169 11.43 -15.92 0.06
CA PHE A 169 11.94 -14.59 0.42
C PHE A 169 12.10 -14.46 1.94
N ALA A 170 13.11 -13.70 2.37
CA ALA A 170 13.24 -13.37 3.79
C ALA A 170 12.17 -12.36 4.20
N SER A 171 11.82 -12.31 5.49
CA SER A 171 11.00 -11.25 6.06
C SER A 171 11.49 -9.86 5.63
N GLY A 172 10.59 -8.98 5.21
CA GLY A 172 10.97 -7.61 4.81
C GLY A 172 11.49 -7.47 3.38
N ALA A 173 11.67 -8.57 2.63
CA ALA A 173 12.35 -8.54 1.33
C ALA A 173 11.45 -8.08 0.18
N LEU A 174 10.14 -8.30 0.30
CA LEU A 174 9.14 -7.85 -0.67
C LEU A 174 8.39 -6.66 -0.07
N GLN A 175 8.18 -5.61 -0.86
CA GLN A 175 7.47 -4.41 -0.45
C GLN A 175 6.44 -4.05 -1.52
N PHE A 176 5.23 -3.76 -1.05
CA PHE A 176 4.08 -3.42 -1.86
C PHE A 176 3.46 -2.12 -1.35
N ASP A 177 3.13 -1.23 -2.29
CA ASP A 177 2.65 0.12 -1.97
C ASP A 177 1.16 0.29 -2.20
N ALA A 178 0.48 -0.75 -2.67
CA ALA A 178 -0.95 -0.77 -2.88
C ALA A 178 -1.51 -2.18 -2.85
N VAL A 179 -2.80 -2.27 -2.57
CA VAL A 179 -3.64 -3.45 -2.63
C VAL A 179 -4.81 -3.18 -3.59
N GLN A 180 -5.25 -4.22 -4.29
CA GLN A 180 -6.42 -4.22 -5.15
C GLN A 180 -7.33 -5.35 -4.72
N LEU A 181 -8.61 -5.01 -4.56
CA LEU A 181 -9.71 -5.91 -4.26
C LEU A 181 -10.65 -5.92 -5.46
N ILE A 182 -11.01 -7.12 -5.92
CA ILE A 182 -12.03 -7.31 -6.95
C ILE A 182 -13.02 -8.34 -6.42
N ASP A 183 -14.27 -7.92 -6.22
CA ASP A 183 -15.36 -8.81 -5.85
C ASP A 183 -15.56 -9.92 -6.90
N ASP A 184 -15.93 -11.14 -6.52
CA ASP A 184 -16.24 -12.20 -7.48
C ASP A 184 -17.65 -11.97 -8.08
N PRO A 185 -17.76 -11.62 -9.38
CA PRO A 185 -19.06 -11.36 -10.01
C PRO A 185 -19.97 -12.60 -10.05
N ASP A 186 -19.44 -13.79 -9.78
CA ASP A 186 -20.17 -15.04 -9.82
C ASP A 186 -20.71 -15.53 -8.48
N GLU A 187 -20.31 -14.90 -7.38
CA GLU A 187 -20.76 -15.21 -6.02
C GLU A 187 -21.62 -14.08 -5.42
N GLY A 188 -22.17 -14.29 -4.22
CA GLY A 188 -22.87 -13.24 -3.49
C GLY A 188 -24.29 -12.87 -3.94
N ASP A 189 -24.77 -11.71 -3.45
CA ASP A 189 -26.11 -11.22 -3.75
C ASP A 189 -26.17 -10.58 -5.15
N ARG A 190 -26.60 -11.36 -6.13
CA ARG A 190 -26.80 -10.92 -7.53
C ARG A 190 -28.12 -10.16 -7.73
N GLY A 191 -28.83 -9.84 -6.64
CA GLY A 191 -30.12 -9.17 -6.60
C GLY A 191 -30.02 -7.64 -6.62
N ALA A 192 -31.16 -6.98 -6.36
CA ALA A 192 -31.27 -5.52 -6.30
C ALA A 192 -31.03 -4.98 -4.88
N ASN A 193 -30.03 -5.53 -4.19
CA ASN A 193 -29.66 -5.11 -2.84
C ASN A 193 -28.97 -3.74 -2.89
N PRO A 194 -29.30 -2.79 -1.98
CA PRO A 194 -28.61 -1.52 -1.86
C PRO A 194 -27.08 -1.61 -1.73
N THR A 195 -26.57 -2.67 -1.10
CA THR A 195 -25.14 -2.93 -0.80
C THR A 195 -24.76 -4.28 -1.42
N VAL A 196 -24.39 -4.27 -2.71
CA VAL A 196 -24.03 -5.49 -3.45
C VAL A 196 -22.51 -5.62 -3.57
N GLY A 197 -22.00 -6.84 -3.47
CA GLY A 197 -20.58 -7.15 -3.41
C GLY A 197 -19.98 -6.78 -2.05
N ALA A 198 -18.73 -7.17 -1.83
CA ALA A 198 -18.06 -7.00 -0.53
C ALA A 198 -18.13 -5.55 -0.01
N ASP A 199 -18.43 -5.40 1.29
CA ASP A 199 -18.53 -4.11 1.97
C ASP A 199 -17.26 -3.82 2.79
N ILE A 200 -16.32 -3.08 2.21
CA ILE A 200 -14.97 -2.87 2.76
C ILE A 200 -14.95 -1.69 3.75
N ASP A 201 -14.54 -1.94 4.99
CA ASP A 201 -14.29 -0.94 6.04
C ASP A 201 -12.83 -0.49 6.05
N ALA A 202 -11.89 -1.43 5.95
CA ALA A 202 -10.47 -1.10 5.95
C ALA A 202 -9.59 -2.21 5.38
N VAL A 203 -8.37 -1.85 4.97
CA VAL A 203 -7.33 -2.82 4.61
C VAL A 203 -6.02 -2.47 5.32
N GLY A 204 -5.51 -3.41 6.12
CA GLY A 204 -4.35 -3.22 6.98
C GLY A 204 -3.20 -4.17 6.67
N ALA A 205 -1.98 -3.64 6.62
CA ALA A 205 -0.75 -4.42 6.58
C ALA A 205 -0.36 -4.86 8.00
N ILE A 206 -0.51 -6.15 8.29
CA ILE A 206 -0.04 -6.77 9.54
C ILE A 206 1.49 -6.75 9.55
N ALA A 207 2.09 -7.30 8.49
CA ALA A 207 3.50 -7.17 8.24
C ALA A 207 3.74 -5.87 7.47
N SER A 208 4.21 -4.84 8.19
CA SER A 208 4.38 -3.49 7.65
C SER A 208 5.82 -2.97 7.72
N ALA A 209 6.17 -2.11 6.78
CA ALA A 209 7.46 -1.42 6.70
C ALA A 209 7.26 0.08 6.44
N PRO A 210 8.31 0.92 6.60
CA PRO A 210 8.24 2.34 6.25
C PRO A 210 7.76 2.59 4.81
N PRO A 211 7.27 3.80 4.49
CA PRO A 211 6.68 4.07 3.20
C PRO A 211 7.72 3.99 2.08
N VAL A 212 7.27 3.47 0.95
CA VAL A 212 8.09 3.35 -0.25
C VAL A 212 8.19 4.71 -0.94
N ASN A 213 9.32 5.39 -0.75
CA ASN A 213 9.59 6.63 -1.45
C ASN A 213 9.64 6.36 -2.96
N ARG A 214 8.64 6.84 -3.72
CA ARG A 214 8.73 6.88 -5.17
C ARG A 214 9.89 7.82 -5.52
N VAL A 215 11.04 7.24 -5.87
CA VAL A 215 12.19 7.98 -6.37
C VAL A 215 11.67 8.83 -7.54
N PRO A 216 11.70 10.17 -7.45
CA PRO A 216 11.35 11.00 -8.59
C PRO A 216 12.24 10.60 -9.76
N GLU A 217 11.65 10.38 -10.94
CA GLU A 217 12.37 10.01 -12.16
C GLU A 217 13.73 10.73 -12.21
N PRO A 218 14.85 10.00 -12.37
CA PRO A 218 16.15 10.61 -12.19
C PRO A 218 16.27 11.82 -13.11
N ALA A 219 16.72 12.95 -12.56
CA ALA A 219 16.88 14.21 -13.28
C ALA A 219 17.73 14.11 -14.56
N SER A 220 18.38 12.97 -14.80
CA SER A 220 19.02 12.58 -16.05
C SER A 220 18.06 12.58 -17.26
N LEU A 221 16.77 12.24 -17.10
CA LEU A 221 15.80 12.34 -18.21
C LEU A 221 15.49 13.80 -18.57
N VAL A 222 15.40 14.68 -17.56
CA VAL A 222 15.27 16.13 -17.76
C VAL A 222 16.54 16.72 -18.39
N LEU A 223 17.72 16.23 -17.99
CA LEU A 223 19.01 16.64 -18.56
C LEU A 223 19.22 16.14 -20.00
N LEU A 224 18.76 14.92 -20.32
CA LEU A 224 18.81 14.35 -21.66
C LEU A 224 17.84 15.07 -22.61
N ALA A 225 16.61 15.36 -22.15
CA ALA A 225 15.66 16.17 -22.90
C ALA A 225 16.17 17.61 -23.12
N GLY A 226 16.76 18.23 -22.09
CA GLY A 226 17.40 19.54 -22.19
C GLY A 226 18.62 19.54 -23.14
N GLY A 227 19.43 18.48 -23.10
CA GLY A 227 20.60 18.31 -23.97
C GLY A 227 20.27 18.15 -25.45
N LEU A 228 19.19 17.43 -25.78
CA LEU A 228 18.71 17.27 -27.16
C LEU A 228 18.13 18.58 -27.72
N LEU A 229 17.44 19.38 -26.90
CA LEU A 229 16.94 20.70 -27.29
C LEU A 229 18.08 21.71 -27.51
N ALA A 230 19.09 21.72 -26.63
CA ALA A 230 20.27 22.57 -26.79
C ALA A 230 21.13 22.16 -28.01
N GLY A 231 21.32 20.85 -28.24
CA GLY A 231 22.05 20.34 -29.40
C GLY A 231 21.36 20.60 -30.74
N GLY A 232 20.01 20.57 -30.76
CA GLY A 232 19.22 20.92 -31.94
C GLY A 232 19.32 22.40 -32.34
N ALA A 233 19.39 23.30 -31.34
CA ALA A 233 19.56 24.73 -31.57
C ALA A 233 20.95 25.08 -32.15
N PHE A 234 22.00 24.40 -31.70
CA PHE A 234 23.37 24.62 -32.22
C PHE A 234 23.55 24.20 -33.69
N ARG A 235 22.80 23.18 -34.18
CA ARG A 235 22.86 22.78 -35.59
C ARG A 235 22.19 23.76 -36.56
N ARG A 236 21.33 24.67 -36.08
CA ARG A 236 20.67 25.69 -36.92
C ARG A 236 21.46 27.01 -37.05
N LEU A 237 22.50 27.21 -36.25
CA LEU A 237 23.30 28.45 -36.23
C LEU A 237 24.63 28.34 -37.01
N VAL A 238 24.96 27.17 -37.54
CA VAL A 238 26.23 26.91 -38.27
C VAL A 238 25.97 26.39 -39.70
N GLY A 239 24.77 26.63 -40.24
CA GLY A 239 24.39 26.31 -41.62
C GLY A 239 24.15 27.58 -42.43
#